data_AF-W2IUF6-F1
#
_entry.id   AF-W2IUF6-F1
#
_cell.length_a   1.000
_cell.length_b   1.000
_cell.length_c   1.000
_cell.angle_alpha   90.00
_cell.angle_beta   90.00
_cell.angle_gamma   90.00
#
_symmetry.space_group_name_H-M   'P 1'
#
loop_
_entity.id
_entity.type
_entity.pdbx_description
1 polymer ?
#
loop_
_entity_poly.entity_id
_entity_poly.type
_entity_poly.pdbx_seq_one_letter_code
_entity_poly.pdbx_strand_id
1 'polypeptide(L)' 'MQNTSDARKWTIVERYDEESSVTKHREHPDYKAFAGALLALLENGQESLDLHQFKEP' A
#
# COMPACT_ATOMS: atom_id res chain seq x y z
N MET A 1 8.80 4.44 -2.91
CA MET A 1 9.22 5.68 -3.58
C MET A 1 8.92 6.86 -2.66
N GLN A 2 9.93 7.62 -2.26
CA GLN A 2 9.75 8.82 -1.46
C GLN A 2 9.37 10.00 -2.36
N ASN A 3 8.44 10.83 -1.93
CA ASN A 3 8.09 12.04 -2.66
C ASN A 3 9.23 13.08 -2.60
N THR A 4 9.43 13.85 -3.67
CA THR A 4 10.54 14.81 -3.79
C THR A 4 10.27 16.15 -3.11
N SER A 5 9.01 16.47 -2.82
CA SER A 5 8.58 17.73 -2.22
C SER A 5 8.13 17.58 -0.77
N ASP A 6 7.73 16.38 -0.35
CA ASP A 6 7.36 16.05 1.03
C ASP A 6 8.02 14.74 1.47
N ALA A 7 9.01 14.84 2.36
CA ALA A 7 9.77 13.68 2.85
C ALA A 7 8.93 12.69 3.68
N ARG A 8 7.75 13.11 4.16
CA ARG A 8 6.81 12.26 4.92
C ARG A 8 5.84 11.51 4.00
N LYS A 9 5.77 11.88 2.71
CA LYS A 9 4.92 11.21 1.73
C LYS A 9 5.69 10.08 1.02
N TRP A 10 5.16 8.87 1.14
CA TRP A 10 5.73 7.67 0.53
C TRP A 10 4.70 6.97 -0.34
N THR A 11 5.17 6.34 -1.40
CA THR A 11 4.37 5.52 -2.31
C THR A 11 4.98 4.14 -2.43
N ILE A 12 4.22 3.10 -2.14
CA ILE A 12 4.58 1.71 -2.45
C ILE A 12 3.97 1.38 -3.80
N VAL A 13 4.80 0.92 -4.74
CA VAL A 13 4.34 0.51 -6.07
C VAL A 13 4.53 -1.00 -6.15
N GLU A 14 3.44 -1.71 -6.39
CA GLU A 14 3.42 -3.16 -6.52
C GLU A 14 2.87 -3.52 -7.89
N ARG A 15 3.49 -4.51 -8.53
CA ARG A 15 3.06 -5.05 -9.82
C ARG A 15 2.81 -6.54 -9.66
N TYR A 16 1.70 -6.99 -10.20
CA TYR A 16 1.27 -8.38 -10.15
C TYR A 16 0.95 -8.86 -11.56
N ASP A 17 1.36 -10.09 -11.88
CA ASP A 17 1.12 -10.69 -13.19
C ASP A 17 -0.37 -11.07 -13.38
N GLU A 18 -1.06 -11.36 -12.29
CA GLU A 18 -2.49 -11.73 -12.28
C GLU A 18 -3.27 -10.91 -11.26
N GLU A 19 -4.51 -10.54 -11.62
CA GLU A 19 -5.44 -9.86 -10.69
C GLU A 19 -5.70 -10.71 -9.43
N SER A 20 -5.71 -12.05 -9.56
CA SER A 20 -5.89 -12.99 -8.44
C SER A 20 -4.78 -12.87 -7.38
N SER A 21 -3.60 -12.43 -7.78
CA SER A 21 -2.44 -12.28 -6.89
C SER A 21 -2.59 -11.09 -5.95
N VAL A 22 -3.26 -10.02 -6.38
CA VAL A 22 -3.57 -8.85 -5.54
C VAL A 22 -4.43 -9.27 -4.35
N THR A 23 -5.50 -10.03 -4.60
CA THR A 23 -6.40 -10.51 -3.55
C THR A 23 -5.67 -11.45 -2.59
N LYS A 24 -4.90 -12.41 -3.11
CA LYS A 24 -4.11 -13.33 -2.27
C LYS A 24 -3.11 -12.58 -1.39
N HIS A 25 -2.44 -11.56 -1.94
CA HIS A 25 -1.50 -10.74 -1.19
C HIS A 25 -2.16 -9.98 -0.04
N ARG A 26 -3.29 -9.29 -0.31
CA ARG A 26 -4.03 -8.55 0.72
C ARG A 26 -4.57 -9.45 1.84
N GLU A 27 -4.91 -10.69 1.51
CA GLU A 27 -5.38 -11.66 2.49
C GLU A 27 -4.27 -12.32 3.31
N HIS A 28 -3.01 -12.19 2.89
CA HIS A 28 -1.86 -12.82 3.53
C HIS A 28 -1.66 -12.32 4.97
N PRO A 29 -1.41 -13.21 5.95
CA PRO A 29 -1.26 -12.81 7.36
C PRO A 29 -0.18 -11.75 7.58
N ASP A 30 0.97 -11.89 6.91
CA ASP A 30 2.07 -10.94 7.05
C ASP A 30 1.72 -9.55 6.49
N TYR A 31 0.96 -9.51 5.38
CA TYR A 31 0.50 -8.24 4.83
C TYR A 31 -0.48 -7.55 5.78
N LYS A 32 -1.41 -8.30 6.38
CA LYS A 32 -2.35 -7.76 7.37
C LYS A 32 -1.63 -7.23 8.61
N ALA A 33 -0.63 -7.96 9.11
CA ALA A 33 0.20 -7.52 10.23
C ALA A 33 0.97 -6.23 9.89
N PHE A 34 1.58 -6.19 8.70
CA PHE A 34 2.26 -5.01 8.18
C PHE A 34 1.32 -3.82 8.04
N ALA A 35 0.17 -3.99 7.39
CA ALA A 35 -0.82 -2.93 7.20
C ALA A 35 -1.30 -2.38 8.55
N GLY A 36 -1.60 -3.25 9.52
CA GLY A 36 -1.97 -2.83 10.87
C GLY A 36 -0.87 -2.01 11.57
N ALA A 37 0.38 -2.45 11.49
CA ALA A 37 1.51 -1.72 12.07
C ALA A 37 1.76 -0.39 11.35
N LEU A 38 1.64 -0.34 10.02
CA LEU A 38 1.81 0.86 9.22
C LEU A 38 0.77 1.93 9.58
N LEU A 39 -0.51 1.55 9.71
CA LEU A 39 -1.59 2.49 10.01
C LEU A 39 -1.36 3.25 11.32
N ALA A 40 -0.77 2.61 12.33
CA ALA A 40 -0.44 3.26 13.60
C ALA A 40 0.68 4.33 13.47
N LEU A 41 1.45 4.31 12.39
CA LEU A 41 2.55 5.24 12.11
C LEU A 41 2.15 6.41 11.20
N LEU A 42 1.00 6.32 10.52
CA LEU A 42 0.54 7.38 9.63
C LEU A 42 -0.10 8.52 10.42
N GLU A 43 0.25 9.76 10.04
CA GLU A 43 -0.49 10.95 10.47
C GLU A 43 -1.95 10.77 10.04
N ASN A 44 -2.94 10.80 10.94
CA ASN A 44 -4.36 10.50 10.67
C ASN A 44 -4.70 9.04 10.28
N GLY A 45 -3.77 8.09 10.47
CA GLY A 45 -4.03 6.67 10.29
C GLY A 45 -4.52 6.31 8.89
N GLN A 46 -5.67 5.63 8.82
CA GLN A 46 -6.26 5.15 7.56
C GLN A 46 -6.60 6.28 6.57
N GLU A 47 -6.93 7.47 7.06
CA GLU A 47 -7.33 8.61 6.21
C GLU A 47 -6.17 9.14 5.35
N SER A 48 -4.93 8.86 5.74
CA SER A 48 -3.74 9.23 4.96
C SER A 48 -3.32 8.20 3.92
N LEU A 49 -4.05 7.09 3.80
CA LEU A 49 -3.75 6.03 2.87
C LEU A 49 -4.58 6.19 1.59
N ASP A 50 -3.89 6.38 0.46
CA ASP A 50 -4.50 6.53 -0.85
C ASP A 50 -4.09 5.36 -1.74
N LEU A 51 -5.05 4.48 -2.08
CA LEU A 51 -4.80 3.24 -2.82
C LEU A 51 -5.42 3.31 -4.22
N HIS A 52 -4.56 3.18 -5.22
CA HIS A 52 -4.95 3.13 -6.63
C HIS A 52 -4.53 1.80 -7.25
N GLN A 53 -5.42 1.19 -8.02
CA GLN A 53 -5.14 -0.01 -8.79
C GLN A 53 -5.35 0.29 -10.28
N PHE A 54 -4.32 0.06 -11.08
CA PHE A 54 -4.33 0.26 -12.52
C PHE A 54 -4.34 -1.10 -13.22
N LYS A 55 -5.03 -1.19 -14.36
CA LYS A 55 -4.86 -2.30 -15.31
C LYS A 55 -3.85 -1.83 -16.34
N GLU A 56 -2.66 -2.42 -16.34
CA GLU A 56 -1.69 -2.14 -17.40
C GLU A 56 -2.20 -2.73 -18.72
N PRO A 57 -2.17 -1.95 -19.82
CA PRO A 57 -2.59 -2.40 -21.14
C PRO A 57 -1.58 -3.33 -21.82
#